data_AF-V5G6B1-F1
#
_entry.id   AF-V5G6B1-F1
#
_cell.length_a   1.000
_cell.length_b   1.000
_cell.length_c   1.000
_cell.angle_alpha   90.00
_cell.angle_beta   90.00
_cell.angle_gamma   90.00
#
_symmetry.space_group_name_H-M   'P 1'
#
loop_
_entity.id
_entity.type
_entity.pdbx_description
1 polymer ?
#
loop_
_entity_poly.entity_id
_entity_poly.type
_entity_poly.pdbx_seq_one_letter_code
_entity_poly.pdbx_strand_id
1 'polypeptide(L)'
;MMSLSGSSFGQRMYPTSQDIFTLVPATEIRQLREDAPSNLATLCYKAVEKLVKAVDSSCRTQHEQQTVLNCTRLLTRILPYIFEDPEWKGFFWSSLPSQGEDDDESVPLAQVLLNAVCVSVPSAT
;
A
#
# COMPACT_ATOMS: atom_id res chain seq x y z
N MET A 1 17.47 -46.21 -15.22
CA MET A 1 16.91 -44.89 -15.52
C MET A 1 15.90 -44.54 -14.44
N MET A 2 16.31 -43.78 -13.44
CA MET A 2 15.41 -43.25 -12.40
C MET A 2 15.00 -41.84 -12.84
N SER A 3 13.74 -41.66 -13.24
CA SER A 3 13.16 -40.32 -13.40
C SER A 3 12.99 -39.70 -12.02
N LEU A 4 13.87 -38.77 -11.66
CA LEU A 4 13.63 -37.87 -10.54
C LEU A 4 12.61 -36.81 -10.97
N SER A 5 11.42 -36.91 -10.41
CA SER A 5 10.43 -35.83 -10.36
C SER A 5 11.06 -34.64 -9.63
N GLY A 6 11.59 -33.69 -10.40
CA GLY A 6 12.17 -32.44 -9.93
C GLY A 6 11.08 -31.44 -9.56
N SER A 7 10.68 -31.51 -8.30
CA SER A 7 9.80 -30.63 -7.54
C SER A 7 9.84 -29.15 -7.94
N SER A 8 8.67 -28.52 -7.94
CA SER A 8 8.44 -27.08 -7.94
C SER A 8 9.31 -26.36 -6.91
N PHE A 9 10.48 -25.92 -7.32
CA PHE A 9 11.45 -25.20 -6.50
C PHE A 9 11.63 -23.79 -7.04
N GLY A 10 10.54 -23.02 -7.05
CA GLY A 10 10.52 -21.61 -7.48
C GLY A 10 9.43 -20.76 -6.82
N GLN A 11 8.65 -21.32 -5.89
CA GLN A 11 7.50 -20.67 -5.24
C GLN A 11 7.80 -20.20 -3.81
N ARG A 12 9.04 -19.82 -3.50
CA ARG A 12 9.38 -19.28 -2.18
C ARG A 12 10.21 -18.02 -2.31
N MET A 13 9.52 -16.88 -2.30
CA MET A 13 9.75 -15.78 -1.36
C MET A 13 9.04 -14.51 -1.85
N TYR A 14 7.73 -14.61 -2.12
CA TYR A 14 6.88 -13.43 -1.96
C TYR A 14 6.36 -13.53 -0.54
N PRO A 15 6.58 -12.53 0.35
CA PRO A 15 6.04 -12.60 1.70
C PRO A 15 4.53 -12.84 1.57
N THR A 16 4.11 -13.99 2.08
CA THR A 16 2.70 -14.33 2.10
C THR A 16 2.02 -13.27 2.93
N SER A 17 0.85 -12.82 2.52
CA SER A 17 0.14 -11.78 3.26
C SER A 17 -0.09 -12.05 4.75
N GLN A 18 -0.04 -13.31 5.16
CA GLN A 18 -0.06 -13.74 6.56
C GLN A 18 1.20 -13.29 7.32
N ASP A 19 2.35 -13.20 6.65
CA ASP A 19 3.60 -12.69 7.22
C ASP A 19 3.52 -11.19 7.51
N ILE A 20 2.81 -10.41 6.68
CA ILE A 20 2.67 -8.96 6.92
C ILE A 20 1.91 -8.69 8.24
N PHE A 21 0.92 -9.53 8.59
CA PHE A 21 0.15 -9.39 9.82
C PHE A 21 0.88 -9.84 11.09
N THR A 22 1.80 -10.80 10.96
CA THR A 22 2.66 -11.22 12.08
C THR A 22 3.88 -10.33 12.25
N LEU A 23 4.35 -9.68 11.18
CA LEU A 23 5.58 -8.88 11.17
C LEU A 23 5.40 -7.39 11.49
N VAL A 24 4.17 -6.85 11.55
CA VAL A 24 3.96 -5.43 11.92
C VAL A 24 3.03 -5.29 13.14
N PRO A 25 3.59 -5.39 14.36
CA PRO A 25 2.90 -5.14 15.61
C PRO A 25 2.34 -3.72 15.71
N ALA A 26 1.22 -3.57 16.42
CA ALA A 26 0.61 -2.27 16.68
C ALA A 26 1.55 -1.32 17.45
N THR A 27 2.40 -1.88 18.32
CA THR A 27 3.40 -1.13 19.10
C THR A 27 4.46 -0.53 18.19
N GLU A 28 4.93 -1.27 17.19
CA GLU A 28 5.94 -0.79 16.24
C GLU A 28 5.38 0.33 15.35
N ILE A 29 4.11 0.25 14.93
CA ILE A 29 3.48 1.30 14.13
C ILE A 29 3.40 2.61 14.94
N ARG A 30 3.01 2.52 16.22
CA ARG A 30 2.96 3.69 17.12
C ARG A 30 4.35 4.24 17.38
N GLN A 31 5.33 3.38 17.67
CA GLN A 31 6.73 3.82 17.85
C GLN A 31 7.25 4.52 16.60
N LEU A 32 7.03 3.95 15.41
CA LEU A 32 7.46 4.54 14.15
C LEU A 32 6.77 5.89 13.88
N ARG A 33 5.51 6.05 14.31
CA ARG A 33 4.76 7.30 14.22
C ARG A 33 5.43 8.42 15.03
N GLU A 34 5.85 8.12 16.27
CA GLU A 34 6.49 9.09 17.16
C GLU A 34 7.97 9.34 16.78
N ASP A 35 8.72 8.27 16.52
CA ASP A 35 10.18 8.33 16.37
C ASP A 35 10.60 8.71 14.94
N ALA A 36 9.81 8.37 13.92
CA ALA A 36 10.13 8.60 12.52
C ALA A 36 8.89 8.86 11.64
N PRO A 37 8.13 9.94 11.90
CA PRO A 37 6.89 10.26 11.19
C PRO A 37 7.09 10.39 9.66
N SER A 38 8.23 10.93 9.21
CA SER A 38 8.54 11.05 7.77
C SER A 38 8.71 9.70 7.06
N ASN A 39 9.23 8.69 7.76
CA ASN A 39 9.38 7.34 7.21
C ASN A 39 8.02 6.66 7.06
N LEU A 40 7.17 6.78 8.08
CA LEU A 40 5.81 6.25 8.04
C LEU A 40 4.96 6.94 6.96
N ALA A 41 5.10 8.26 6.80
CA ALA A 41 4.52 9.01 5.70
C ALA A 41 4.98 8.48 4.32
N THR A 42 6.28 8.29 4.14
CA THR A 42 6.87 7.75 2.90
C THR A 42 6.36 6.33 2.60
N LEU A 43 6.25 5.49 3.63
CA LEU A 43 5.70 4.14 3.51
C LEU A 43 4.25 4.18 3.02
N CYS A 44 3.41 5.04 3.60
CA CYS A 44 2.01 5.21 3.18
C CYS A 44 1.93 5.69 1.73
N TYR A 45 2.71 6.71 1.37
CA TYR A 45 2.79 7.20 0.00
C TYR A 45 3.16 6.10 -0.99
N LYS A 46 4.23 5.35 -0.71
CA LYS A 46 4.70 4.26 -1.58
C LYS A 46 3.72 3.10 -1.66
N ALA A 47 3.00 2.80 -0.58
CA ALA A 47 1.96 1.78 -0.58
C ALA A 47 0.76 2.18 -1.45
N VAL A 48 0.30 3.43 -1.36
CA VAL A 48 -0.78 3.96 -2.19
C VAL A 48 -0.34 4.08 -3.66
N GLU A 49 0.86 4.58 -3.93
CA GLU A 49 1.42 4.66 -5.30
C GLU A 49 1.45 3.27 -5.98
N LYS A 50 1.91 2.24 -5.25
CA LYS A 50 1.91 0.86 -5.75
C LYS A 50 0.51 0.30 -5.95
N LEU A 51 -0.43 0.64 -5.05
CA LEU A 51 -1.83 0.21 -5.17
C LEU A 51 -2.46 0.78 -6.44
N VAL A 52 -2.33 2.08 -6.67
CA VAL A 52 -2.85 2.77 -7.87
C VAL A 52 -2.31 2.11 -9.13
N LYS A 53 -0.99 1.92 -9.25
CA LYS A 53 -0.38 1.30 -10.43
C LYS A 53 -0.92 -0.11 -10.72
N ALA A 54 -1.18 -0.89 -9.68
CA ALA A 54 -1.72 -2.25 -9.84
C ALA A 54 -3.22 -2.26 -10.17
N VAL A 55 -3.97 -1.25 -9.71
CA VAL A 55 -5.39 -1.06 -10.05
C VAL A 55 -5.55 -0.54 -11.48
N ASP A 56 -4.72 0.42 -11.90
CA ASP A 56 -4.72 0.99 -13.26
C ASP A 56 -4.45 -0.07 -14.33
N SER A 57 -3.63 -1.08 -14.03
CA SER A 57 -3.41 -2.21 -14.93
C SER A 57 -4.55 -3.25 -14.95
N SER A 58 -5.64 -2.98 -14.25
CA SER A 58 -6.81 -3.87 -14.10
C SER A 58 -6.48 -5.21 -13.43
N CYS A 59 -5.42 -5.30 -12.63
CA CYS A 59 -5.06 -6.51 -11.87
C CYS A 59 -4.94 -7.79 -12.72
N ARG A 60 -4.42 -7.68 -13.95
CA ARG A 60 -4.42 -8.76 -14.95
C ARG A 60 -3.52 -9.95 -14.58
N THR A 61 -2.49 -9.71 -13.78
CA THR A 61 -1.51 -10.72 -13.38
C THR A 61 -1.69 -11.11 -11.92
N GLN A 62 -1.30 -12.35 -11.57
CA GLN A 62 -1.27 -12.82 -10.18
C GLN A 62 -0.39 -11.91 -9.30
N HIS A 63 0.70 -11.38 -9.85
CA HIS A 63 1.59 -10.45 -9.16
C HIS A 63 0.89 -9.14 -8.77
N GLU A 64 0.11 -8.56 -9.69
CA GLU A 64 -0.67 -7.33 -9.42
C GLU A 64 -1.76 -7.58 -8.39
N GLN A 65 -2.49 -8.70 -8.50
CA GLN A 65 -3.48 -9.09 -7.51
C GLN A 65 -2.86 -9.23 -6.12
N GLN A 66 -1.68 -9.88 -6.02
CA GLN A 66 -0.96 -9.99 -4.76
C GLN A 66 -0.46 -8.62 -4.26
N THR A 67 -0.04 -7.74 -5.17
CA THR A 67 0.40 -6.37 -4.86
C THR A 67 -0.75 -5.55 -4.26
N VAL A 68 -1.92 -5.55 -4.90
CA VAL A 68 -3.13 -4.90 -4.38
C VAL A 68 -3.44 -5.42 -2.99
N LEU A 69 -3.51 -6.74 -2.83
CA LEU A 69 -3.83 -7.35 -1.54
C LEU A 69 -2.81 -6.99 -0.45
N ASN A 70 -1.51 -6.97 -0.76
CA ASN A 70 -0.48 -6.61 0.20
C ASN A 70 -0.55 -5.12 0.58
N CYS A 71 -0.74 -4.23 -0.39
CA CYS A 71 -0.91 -2.79 -0.14
C CYS A 71 -2.18 -2.52 0.70
N THR A 72 -3.32 -3.12 0.34
CA THR A 72 -4.56 -2.97 1.11
C THR A 72 -4.40 -3.47 2.53
N ARG A 73 -3.77 -4.64 2.73
CA ARG A 73 -3.52 -5.18 4.08
C ARG A 73 -2.59 -4.29 4.91
N LEU A 74 -1.51 -3.79 4.31
CA LEU A 74 -0.59 -2.86 4.99
C LEU A 74 -1.31 -1.57 5.39
N LEU A 75 -2.02 -0.94 4.46
CA LEU A 75 -2.73 0.31 4.69
C LEU A 75 -3.83 0.15 5.75
N THR A 76 -4.67 -0.89 5.65
CA THR A 76 -5.73 -1.17 6.64
C THR A 76 -5.16 -1.48 8.03
N ARG A 77 -3.92 -1.98 8.11
CA ARG A 77 -3.24 -2.21 9.38
C ARG A 77 -2.68 -0.93 9.98
N ILE A 78 -2.10 -0.06 9.16
CA ILE A 78 -1.40 1.16 9.61
C ILE A 78 -2.37 2.29 9.91
N LEU A 79 -3.36 2.52 9.04
CA LEU A 79 -4.28 3.67 9.12
C LEU A 79 -4.96 3.84 10.49
N PRO A 80 -5.47 2.78 11.16
CA PRO A 80 -6.10 2.93 12.46
C PRO A 80 -5.18 3.54 13.51
N TYR A 81 -3.89 3.19 13.49
CA TYR A 81 -2.90 3.69 14.45
C TYR A 81 -2.36 5.05 14.05
N ILE A 82 -2.31 5.37 12.76
CA ILE A 82 -2.00 6.74 12.31
C ILE A 82 -3.06 7.71 12.82
N PHE A 83 -4.34 7.37 12.66
CA PHE A 83 -5.45 8.26 13.03
C PHE A 83 -5.75 8.34 14.54
N GLU A 84 -5.03 7.60 15.39
CA GLU A 84 -5.04 7.84 16.84
C GLU A 84 -4.46 9.21 17.18
N ASP A 85 -3.58 9.75 16.33
CA ASP A 85 -3.03 11.10 16.44
C ASP A 85 -3.76 12.05 15.46
N PRO A 86 -4.43 13.12 15.94
CA PRO A 86 -5.14 14.05 15.08
C PRO A 86 -4.24 14.84 14.12
N GLU A 87 -2.96 15.04 14.41
CA GLU A 87 -2.03 15.79 13.56
C GLU A 87 -1.81 15.09 12.21
N TRP A 88 -1.91 13.76 12.20
CA TRP A 88 -1.77 12.94 11.00
C TRP A 88 -2.94 13.05 10.02
N LYS A 89 -4.09 13.59 10.43
CA LYS A 89 -5.17 13.94 9.49
C LYS A 89 -4.69 15.01 8.52
N GLY A 90 -3.90 15.97 9.00
CA GLY A 90 -3.25 16.96 8.15
C GLY A 90 -2.48 16.29 7.03
N PHE A 91 -1.61 15.33 7.32
CA PHE A 91 -0.81 14.61 6.33
C PHE A 91 -1.63 13.90 5.23
N PHE A 92 -2.69 13.17 5.60
CA PHE A 92 -3.48 12.40 4.62
C PHE A 92 -4.33 13.28 3.71
N TRP A 93 -4.79 14.42 4.22
CA TRP A 93 -5.66 15.35 3.53
C TRP A 93 -4.92 16.56 2.95
N SER A 94 -3.66 16.77 3.33
CA SER A 94 -2.79 17.75 2.72
C SER A 94 -2.29 17.24 1.39
N SER A 95 -2.32 18.14 0.41
CA SER A 95 -1.48 18.11 -0.77
C SER A 95 -0.06 17.69 -0.42
N LEU A 96 0.41 16.59 -1.02
CA LEU A 96 1.82 16.21 -0.93
C LEU A 96 2.64 17.31 -1.63
N PRO A 97 3.79 17.72 -1.07
CA PRO A 97 4.66 18.67 -1.74
C PRO A 97 5.11 18.04 -3.06
N SER A 98 4.49 18.45 -4.16
CA SER A 98 4.91 18.07 -5.49
C SER A 98 6.31 18.62 -5.70
N GLN A 99 7.28 17.78 -6.09
CA GLN A 99 8.64 18.24 -6.42
C GLN A 99 8.70 19.00 -7.76
N GLY A 100 7.63 19.70 -8.16
CA GLY A 100 7.53 20.42 -9.43
C GLY A 100 6.70 21.70 -9.27
N GLU A 101 7.19 22.77 -9.88
CA GLU A 101 6.76 24.17 -9.76
C GLU A 101 5.38 24.50 -10.37
N ASP A 102 4.44 23.57 -10.39
CA ASP A 102 3.06 23.82 -10.84
C ASP A 102 2.10 23.61 -9.66
N ASP A 103 1.63 24.74 -9.12
CA ASP A 103 0.64 24.92 -8.06
C ASP A 103 -0.79 24.51 -8.52
N ASP A 104 -0.90 23.53 -9.41
CA ASP A 104 -2.16 22.98 -9.90
C ASP A 104 -2.57 21.82 -8.98
N GLU A 105 -3.31 22.16 -7.93
CA GLU A 105 -4.19 21.29 -7.16
C GLU A 105 -3.63 19.87 -6.87
N SER A 106 -2.54 19.80 -6.10
CA SER A 106 -1.94 18.52 -5.72
C SER A 106 -2.95 17.65 -4.95
N VAL A 107 -3.37 16.55 -5.58
CA VAL A 107 -4.42 15.66 -5.09
C VAL A 107 -3.99 15.03 -3.76
N PRO A 108 -4.80 15.16 -2.69
CA PRO A 108 -4.48 14.57 -1.38
C PRO A 108 -4.32 13.04 -1.45
N LEU A 109 -3.43 12.50 -0.62
CA LEU A 109 -3.20 11.05 -0.52
C LEU A 109 -4.50 10.28 -0.22
N ALA A 110 -5.37 10.85 0.61
CA ALA A 110 -6.69 10.30 0.90
C ALA A 110 -7.56 10.17 -0.36
N GLN A 111 -7.59 11.18 -1.22
CA GLN A 111 -8.37 11.15 -2.46
C GLN A 111 -7.82 10.10 -3.43
N VAL A 112 -6.49 10.01 -3.58
CA VAL A 112 -5.84 8.99 -4.43
C VAL A 112 -6.16 7.58 -3.92
N LEU A 113 -6.05 7.35 -2.61
CA LEU A 113 -6.39 6.07 -2.00
C LEU A 113 -7.87 5.72 -2.18
N LEU A 114 -8.76 6.68 -1.97
CA LEU A 114 -10.20 6.49 -2.19
C LEU A 114 -10.49 6.16 -3.65
N ASN A 115 -9.90 6.87 -4.61
CA ASN A 115 -10.06 6.55 -6.03
C ASN A 115 -9.58 5.13 -6.34
N ALA A 116 -8.41 4.72 -5.83
CA ALA A 116 -7.87 3.39 -6.08
C ALA A 116 -8.74 2.26 -5.50
N VAL A 117 -9.42 2.49 -4.37
CA VAL A 117 -10.26 1.49 -3.71
C VAL A 117 -11.71 1.54 -4.20
N CYS A 118 -12.22 2.73 -4.51
CA CYS A 118 -13.59 2.97 -4.97
C CYS A 118 -13.77 2.81 -6.49
N VAL A 119 -12.70 2.87 -7.29
CA VAL A 119 -12.71 2.39 -8.68
C VAL A 119 -12.71 0.86 -8.67
N SER A 120 -13.82 0.32 -8.17
CA SER A 120 -14.37 -0.95 -8.66
C SER A 120 -15.68 -0.58 -9.34
N VAL A 121 -15.68 -0.71 -10.68
CA VAL A 121 -16.79 -0.57 -11.63
C VAL A 121 -17.10 0.90 -12.03
N PRO A 122 -16.87 1.34 -13.29
CA PRO A 122 -17.45 0.79 -14.55
C PRO A 122 -16.45 0.78 -15.74
N SER A 123 -16.64 0.19 -16.94
CA SER A 123 -17.77 -0.40 -17.64
C SER A 123 -17.27 -1.63 -18.39
N ALA A 124 -17.98 -2.75 -18.29
CA ALA A 124 -17.93 -3.74 -19.35
C ALA A 124 -18.47 -3.06 -20.63
N THR A 125 -17.59 -2.80 -21.59
CA THR A 125 -17.94 -2.66 -23.01
C THR A 125 -18.02 -4.04 -23.64
#